data_AF-A0A7C9E874-F1
#
_entry.id   AF-A0A7C9E874-F1
#
_cell.length_a   1.000
_cell.length_b   1.000
_cell.length_c   1.000
_cell.angle_alpha   90.00
_cell.angle_beta   90.00
_cell.angle_gamma   90.00
#
_symmetry.space_group_name_H-M   'P 1'
#
loop_
_entity.id
_entity.type
_entity.pdbx_description
1 polymer ?
#
loop_
_entity_poly.entity_id
_entity_poly.type
_entity_poly.pdbx_seq_one_letter_code
_entity_poly.pdbx_strand_id
1 'polypeptide(L)'
;DIAFQSFVSRVLLLNGAPHIQKLRLIYDCCRNPGTIQTWFNVAITRNIQELELDLFSSMRGEFVKLPRKLFTSSSLLVLRLSRMPLDVPSLVCLPRLKILELRRITYLD
;
A
#
# COMPACT_ATOMS: atom_id res chain seq x y z
N ASP A 1 -6.58 3.84 15.82
CA ASP A 1 -7.83 3.27 16.34
C ASP A 1 -7.77 1.76 16.14
N ILE A 2 -7.83 1.01 17.25
CA ILE A 2 -7.73 -0.46 17.28
C ILE A 2 -8.98 -1.09 16.62
N ALA A 3 -10.16 -0.48 16.79
CA ALA A 3 -11.40 -0.99 16.21
C ALA A 3 -11.36 -0.92 14.67
N PHE A 4 -10.89 0.20 14.12
CA PHE A 4 -10.70 0.34 12.67
C PHE A 4 -9.70 -0.67 12.11
N GLN A 5 -8.57 -0.88 12.79
CA GLN A 5 -7.57 -1.86 12.35
C GLN A 5 -8.13 -3.29 12.35
N SER A 6 -8.87 -3.66 13.39
CA SER A 6 -9.53 -4.97 13.48
C SER A 6 -10.56 -5.16 12.37
N PHE A 7 -11.36 -4.12 12.08
CA PHE A 7 -12.32 -4.13 11.00
C PHE A 7 -11.66 -4.37 9.64
N VAL A 8 -10.64 -3.57 9.26
CA VAL A 8 -9.96 -3.72 7.97
C VAL A 8 -9.29 -5.08 7.86
N SER A 9 -8.62 -5.55 8.93
CA SER A 9 -7.98 -6.87 8.94
C SER A 9 -9.01 -7.99 8.73
N ARG A 10 -10.16 -7.93 9.41
CA ARG A 10 -11.24 -8.90 9.22
C ARG A 10 -11.81 -8.86 7.82
N VAL A 11 -12.07 -7.67 7.26
CA VAL A 11 -12.56 -7.54 5.89
C VAL A 11 -11.56 -8.16 4.90
N LEU A 12 -10.27 -7.85 5.01
CA LEU A 12 -9.26 -8.40 4.09
C LEU A 12 -9.09 -9.91 4.23
N LEU A 13 -9.19 -10.46 5.45
CA LEU A 13 -9.06 -11.89 5.70
C LEU A 13 -10.31 -12.67 5.26
N LEU A 14 -11.50 -12.19 5.64
CA LEU A 14 -12.77 -12.90 5.43
C LEU A 14 -13.39 -12.66 4.07
N ASN A 15 -12.95 -11.63 3.34
CA ASN A 15 -13.45 -11.42 1.98
C ASN A 15 -13.02 -12.59 1.09
N GLY A 16 -13.99 -13.36 0.59
CA GLY A 16 -13.75 -14.47 -0.35
C GLY A 16 -13.56 -14.04 -1.81
N ALA A 17 -13.64 -12.74 -2.11
CA ALA A 17 -13.45 -12.25 -3.46
C ALA A 17 -12.04 -12.58 -3.98
N PRO A 18 -11.93 -13.10 -5.22
CA PRO A 18 -10.64 -13.49 -5.78
C PRO A 18 -9.71 -12.29 -5.99
N HIS A 19 -10.29 -11.09 -6.17
CA HIS A 19 -9.54 -9.87 -6.48
C HIS A 19 -10.03 -8.69 -5.64
N ILE A 20 -9.10 -7.83 -5.24
CA ILE A 20 -9.42 -6.53 -4.64
C ILE A 20 -9.32 -5.50 -5.75
N GLN A 21 -10.43 -4.87 -6.13
CA GLN A 21 -10.39 -3.86 -7.19
C GLN A 21 -9.65 -2.61 -6.74
N LYS A 22 -10.00 -2.07 -5.56
CA LYS A 22 -9.45 -0.82 -5.05
C LYS A 22 -9.19 -0.89 -3.56
N LEU A 23 -8.02 -0.40 -3.14
CA LEU A 23 -7.70 -0.11 -1.74
C LEU A 23 -7.26 1.35 -1.65
N ARG A 24 -8.00 2.14 -0.87
CA ARG A 24 -7.65 3.51 -0.53
C ARG A 24 -7.45 3.63 0.96
N LEU A 25 -6.25 4.05 1.37
CA LEU A 25 -5.91 4.18 2.79
C LEU A 25 -5.28 5.54 3.05
N ILE A 26 -5.96 6.33 3.89
CA ILE A 26 -5.44 7.59 4.45
C ILE A 26 -5.27 7.34 5.94
N TYR A 27 -4.03 7.26 6.41
CA TYR A 27 -3.77 6.74 7.75
C TYR A 27 -2.46 7.26 8.36
N ASP A 28 -2.46 7.44 9.69
CA ASP A 28 -1.24 7.71 10.45
C ASP A 28 -0.50 6.40 10.74
N CYS A 29 0.60 6.15 10.03
CA CYS A 29 1.28 4.86 10.05
C CYS A 29 2.07 4.56 11.32
N CYS A 30 2.36 5.57 12.17
CA CYS A 30 3.14 5.36 13.41
C CYS A 30 2.43 4.43 14.41
N ARG A 31 1.11 4.31 14.30
CA ARG A 31 0.34 3.60 15.33
C ARG A 31 0.47 2.09 15.25
N ASN A 32 0.69 1.53 14.06
CA ASN A 32 0.83 0.09 13.87
C ASN A 32 1.36 -0.27 12.45
N PRO A 33 2.66 -0.13 12.20
CA PRO A 33 3.22 -0.37 10.86
C PRO A 33 3.06 -1.83 10.40
N GLY A 34 3.14 -2.80 11.32
CA GLY A 34 3.03 -4.23 11.00
C GLY A 34 1.66 -4.64 10.46
N THR A 35 0.58 -4.09 11.04
CA THR A 35 -0.78 -4.36 10.54
C THR A 35 -0.99 -3.79 9.13
N ILE A 36 -0.49 -2.59 8.85
CA ILE A 36 -0.59 -1.98 7.52
C ILE A 36 0.22 -2.78 6.50
N GLN A 37 1.43 -3.21 6.86
CA GLN A 37 2.25 -4.10 6.02
C GLN A 37 1.49 -5.37 5.62
N THR A 38 0.76 -5.95 6.58
CA THR A 38 -0.05 -7.16 6.36
C THR A 38 -1.18 -6.89 5.36
N TRP A 39 -1.86 -5.75 5.48
CA TRP A 39 -2.92 -5.36 4.54
C TRP A 39 -2.40 -5.22 3.11
N PHE A 40 -1.21 -4.63 2.93
CA PHE A 40 -0.58 -4.51 1.62
C PHE A 40 -0.20 -5.87 1.04
N ASN A 41 0.38 -6.76 1.85
CA ASN A 41 0.71 -8.11 1.41
C ASN A 41 -0.54 -8.86 0.94
N VAL A 42 -1.65 -8.78 1.67
CA VAL A 42 -2.93 -9.42 1.28
C VAL A 42 -3.45 -8.81 -0.03
N ALA A 43 -3.51 -7.48 -0.13
CA ALA A 43 -4.04 -6.81 -1.31
C ALA A 43 -3.23 -7.09 -2.58
N ILE A 44 -1.90 -7.04 -2.48
CA ILE A 44 -1.00 -7.32 -3.60
C ILE A 44 -1.10 -8.79 -4.04
N THR A 45 -1.18 -9.72 -3.08
CA THR A 45 -1.32 -11.15 -3.38
C THR A 45 -2.67 -11.46 -4.08
N ARG A 46 -3.69 -10.63 -3.85
CA ARG A 46 -5.00 -10.72 -4.51
C ARG A 46 -5.10 -9.88 -5.77
N ASN A 47 -3.97 -9.61 -6.44
CA ASN A 47 -3.91 -8.93 -7.74
C ASN A 47 -4.67 -7.60 -7.75
N ILE A 48 -4.40 -6.74 -6.77
CA ILE A 48 -5.02 -5.42 -6.69
C ILE A 48 -4.85 -4.60 -7.97
N GLN A 49 -5.89 -3.86 -8.36
CA GLN A 49 -5.88 -3.02 -9.57
C GLN A 49 -5.64 -1.55 -9.24
N GLU A 50 -6.25 -1.02 -8.19
CA GLU A 50 -6.09 0.38 -7.78
C GLU A 50 -5.59 0.49 -6.35
N LEU A 51 -4.42 1.07 -6.16
CA LEU A 51 -3.84 1.33 -4.86
C LEU A 51 -3.65 2.83 -4.66
N GLU A 52 -4.30 3.38 -3.64
CA GLU A 52 -4.21 4.79 -3.26
C GLU A 52 -3.81 4.91 -1.79
N LEU A 53 -2.61 5.43 -1.54
CA LEU A 53 -2.02 5.51 -0.22
C LEU A 53 -1.66 6.94 0.12
N ASP A 54 -2.10 7.37 1.30
CA ASP A 54 -1.72 8.63 1.89
C ASP A 54 -1.34 8.39 3.37
N LEU A 55 -0.13 7.87 3.54
CA LEU A 55 0.40 7.40 4.82
C LEU A 55 1.31 8.48 5.38
N PHE A 56 0.77 9.30 6.28
CA PHE A 56 1.58 10.29 6.98
C PHE A 56 2.07 9.69 8.30
N SER A 57 3.19 10.21 8.78
CA SER A 57 3.80 9.79 10.04
C SER A 57 3.99 11.01 10.93
N SER A 58 3.42 10.97 12.13
CA SER A 58 3.63 11.99 13.17
C SER A 58 4.95 11.79 13.94
N MET A 59 5.58 10.62 13.86
CA MET A 59 6.85 10.29 14.51
C MET A 59 7.98 10.08 13.49
N ARG A 60 9.16 10.66 13.75
CA ARG A 60 10.33 10.49 12.85
C ARG A 60 10.81 9.04 12.87
N GLY A 61 11.01 8.47 11.68
CA GLY A 61 11.72 7.19 11.49
C GLY A 61 10.83 5.94 11.40
N GLU A 62 9.54 6.03 11.71
CA GLU A 62 8.61 4.92 11.55
C GLU A 62 7.77 5.08 10.29
N PHE A 63 8.07 4.26 9.28
CA PHE A 63 7.32 4.23 8.03
C PHE A 63 7.08 2.80 7.57
N VAL A 64 5.91 2.60 6.95
CA VAL A 64 5.57 1.32 6.33
C VAL A 64 6.28 1.22 4.99
N LYS A 65 7.00 0.11 4.79
CA LYS A 65 7.66 -0.17 3.50
C LYS A 65 6.67 -0.83 2.56
N LEU A 66 6.59 -0.35 1.32
CA LEU A 66 5.78 -1.05 0.32
C LEU A 66 6.43 -2.40 -0.02
N PRO A 67 5.64 -3.49 -0.10
CA PRO A 67 6.19 -4.78 -0.48
C PRO A 67 6.81 -4.71 -1.89
N ARG A 68 8.00 -5.31 -2.08
CA ARG A 68 8.69 -5.31 -3.39
C ARG A 68 7.82 -5.84 -4.54
N LYS A 69 6.95 -6.80 -4.26
CA LYS A 69 5.99 -7.37 -5.22
C LYS A 69 5.05 -6.31 -5.83
N LEU A 70 4.80 -5.20 -5.13
CA LEU A 70 4.02 -4.10 -5.67
C LEU A 70 4.64 -3.56 -6.96
N PHE A 71 5.96 -3.36 -6.97
CA PHE A 71 6.72 -2.77 -8.07
C PHE A 71 6.87 -3.68 -9.29
N THR A 72 6.48 -4.95 -9.16
CA THR A 72 6.46 -5.93 -10.25
C THR A 72 5.04 -6.46 -10.51
N SER A 73 4.01 -5.74 -10.06
CA SER A 73 2.61 -6.18 -10.20
C SER A 73 2.15 -6.11 -11.65
N SER A 74 1.65 -7.24 -12.17
CA SER A 74 1.04 -7.35 -13.49
C SER A 74 -0.44 -7.00 -13.51
N SER A 75 -1.07 -6.72 -12.35
CA SER A 75 -2.50 -6.38 -12.26
C SER A 75 -2.75 -4.89 -12.04
N LEU A 76 -1.75 -4.16 -11.53
CA LEU A 76 -1.92 -2.78 -11.09
C LEU A 76 -2.19 -1.84 -12.27
N LEU A 77 -3.29 -1.10 -12.19
CA LEU A 77 -3.74 -0.11 -13.15
C LEU A 77 -3.51 1.32 -12.65
N VAL A 78 -3.68 1.53 -11.34
CA VAL A 78 -3.57 2.85 -10.69
C VAL A 78 -2.72 2.72 -9.44
N LEU A 79 -1.69 3.55 -9.35
CA LEU A 79 -0.85 3.70 -8.18
C LEU A 79 -0.79 5.17 -7.78
N ARG A 80 -1.37 5.52 -6.64
CA ARG A 80 -1.26 6.85 -6.04
C ARG A 80 -0.60 6.75 -4.69
N LEU A 81 0.53 7.41 -4.50
CA LEU A 81 1.28 7.43 -3.26
C LEU A 81 1.44 8.87 -2.77
N SER A 82 1.24 9.09 -1.47
CA SER A 82 1.31 10.40 -0.85
C SER A 82 1.93 10.38 0.55
N ARG A 83 2.77 11.38 0.84
CA ARG A 83 3.35 11.68 2.17
C ARG A 83 4.14 10.54 2.84
N MET A 84 4.69 9.63 2.04
CA MET A 84 5.40 8.46 2.54
C MET A 84 6.79 8.33 1.91
N PRO A 85 7.75 7.70 2.59
CA PRO A 85 9.01 7.37 1.95
C PRO A 85 8.83 6.22 0.96
N LEU A 86 9.67 6.22 -0.07
CA LEU A 86 9.65 5.23 -1.13
C LEU A 86 11.06 4.65 -1.33
N ASP A 87 11.20 3.38 -0.94
CA ASP A 87 12.33 2.51 -1.25
C ASP A 87 12.03 1.85 -2.61
N VAL A 88 12.64 2.37 -3.68
CA VAL A 88 12.39 1.90 -5.04
C VAL A 88 13.38 0.79 -5.38
N PRO A 89 12.94 -0.44 -5.64
CA PRO A 89 13.84 -1.51 -6.04
C PRO A 89 14.46 -1.22 -7.41
N SER A 90 15.65 -1.78 -7.66
CA SER A 90 16.36 -1.65 -8.94
C SER A 90 15.57 -2.15 -10.15
N LEU A 91 14.63 -3.08 -9.95
CA LEU A 91 13.72 -3.58 -10.96
C LEU A 91 12.29 -3.15 -10.65
N VAL A 92 11.71 -2.36 -11.55
CA VAL A 92 10.30 -1.98 -11.55
C VAL A 92 9.69 -2.42 -12.88
N CYS A 93 8.60 -3.19 -12.83
CA CYS A 93 7.89 -3.68 -13.99
C CYS A 93 6.38 -3.68 -13.71
N LEU A 94 5.68 -2.64 -14.19
CA LEU A 94 4.25 -2.44 -13.98
C LEU A 94 3.53 -2.38 -15.33
N PRO A 95 3.42 -3.50 -16.07
CA PRO A 95 3.08 -3.50 -17.50
C PRO A 95 1.67 -3.02 -17.83
N ARG A 96 0.76 -2.97 -16.84
CA ARG A 96 -0.63 -2.50 -17.02
C ARG A 96 -0.90 -1.15 -16.38
N LEU A 97 0.11 -0.51 -15.77
CA LEU A 97 -0.09 0.73 -15.04
C LEU A 97 -0.48 1.86 -16.01
N LYS A 98 -1.62 2.48 -15.74
CA LYS A 98 -2.15 3.61 -16.52
C LYS A 98 -1.97 4.93 -15.80
N ILE A 99 -2.03 4.91 -14.47
CA ILE A 99 -1.94 6.10 -13.64
C ILE A 99 -0.88 5.87 -12.58
N LEU A 100 0.15 6.71 -12.58
CA LEU A 100 1.11 6.86 -11.51
C LEU A 100 1.00 8.27 -10.95
N GLU A 101 0.77 8.39 -9.66
CA GLU A 101 0.71 9.67 -8.99
C GLU A 101 1.52 9.64 -7.71
N LEU A 102 2.51 10.52 -7.62
CA LEU A 102 3.42 10.61 -6.49
C LEU A 102 3.34 12.03 -5.93
N ARG A 103 2.90 12.17 -4.68
CA ARG A 103 2.76 13.47 -4.01
C ARG A 103 3.55 13.50 -2.71
N ARG A 104 4.45 14.48 -2.55
CA ARG A 104 5.24 14.63 -1.29
C ARG A 104 5.93 13.31 -0.88
N ILE A 105 6.56 12.65 -1.85
CA ILE A 105 7.32 11.42 -1.64
C ILE A 105 8.76 11.76 -1.25
N THR A 106 9.30 11.04 -0.29
CA THR A 106 10.73 11.06 0.05
C THR A 106 11.37 9.79 -0.48
N TYR A 107 12.26 9.89 -1.47
CA TYR A 107 12.98 8.72 -1.96
C TYR A 107 14.06 8.33 -0.95
N LEU A 108 14.17 7.03 -0.67
CA LEU A 108 15.24 6.47 0.13
C LEU A 108 16.36 6.04 -0.81
N ASP A 109 17.60 6.43 -0.49
CA ASP A 109 18.82 6.01 -1.21
C ASP A 109 19.18 4.53 -0.95
#